data_AF-A0A183HFA4-F1
#
_entry.id   AF-A0A183HFA4-F1
#
_cell.length_a   1.000
_cell.length_b   1.000
_cell.length_c   1.000
_cell.angle_alpha   90.00
_cell.angle_beta   90.00
_cell.angle_gamma   90.00
#
_symmetry.space_group_name_H-M   'P 1'
#
loop_
_entity.id
_entity.type
_entity.pdbx_description
1 polymer ?
#
loop_
_entity_poly.entity_id
_entity_poly.type
_entity_poly.pdbx_seq_one_letter_code
_entity_poly.pdbx_strand_id
1 'polypeptide(L)'
;MALRKHNGRLAQLKLLLWKNFLQQIRSPIFTALEFIVPLLLIGTTFGLMITLRHKYELSHQSTTFKPWIVQGSIIDLIIPPDFSKTFVDTIVDTQYLISGKTLNDDCIFLNVTRQFIDDNITANIDLEIVYTPTNPVIDKIMQIIQERYISWNLMEQLENDKLFGQLMKFGYFPKLDPKMALKISSTAKLTRNF
;
A
#
# COMPACT_ATOMS: atom_id res chain seq x y z
N MET A 1 55.45 -6.64 -62.17
CA MET A 1 55.05 -6.12 -60.85
C MET A 1 53.54 -5.93 -60.88
N ALA A 2 52.75 -6.90 -60.40
CA ALA A 2 51.29 -6.85 -60.48
C ALA A 2 50.69 -6.81 -59.07
N LEU A 3 49.98 -5.72 -58.78
CA LEU A 3 49.43 -5.37 -57.48
C LEU A 3 48.42 -6.42 -56.98
N ARG A 4 48.75 -7.02 -55.84
CA ARG A 4 47.93 -7.98 -55.10
C ARG A 4 46.72 -7.24 -54.50
N LYS A 5 45.54 -7.39 -55.12
CA LYS A 5 44.27 -6.75 -54.70
C LYS A 5 43.76 -7.35 -53.38
N HIS A 6 44.26 -6.86 -52.25
CA HIS A 6 43.89 -7.32 -50.91
C HIS A 6 42.62 -6.63 -50.36
N ASN A 7 41.59 -6.44 -51.19
CA ASN A 7 40.32 -5.84 -50.80
C ASN A 7 39.15 -6.84 -50.93
N GLY A 8 39.39 -8.11 -50.60
CA GLY A 8 38.39 -9.16 -50.82
C GLY A 8 37.25 -9.14 -49.80
N ARG A 9 37.57 -9.25 -48.52
CA ARG A 9 36.59 -9.64 -47.49
C ARG A 9 35.76 -8.49 -46.91
N LEU A 10 36.39 -7.35 -46.59
CA LEU A 10 35.66 -6.17 -46.06
C LEU A 10 34.78 -5.52 -47.14
N ALA A 11 35.26 -5.46 -48.38
CA ALA A 11 34.47 -4.99 -49.50
C ALA A 11 33.28 -5.92 -49.80
N GLN A 12 33.49 -7.24 -49.70
CA GLN A 12 32.41 -8.23 -49.79
C GLN A 12 31.40 -8.08 -48.64
N LEU A 13 31.85 -7.90 -47.39
CA LEU A 13 30.96 -7.67 -46.25
C LEU A 13 30.14 -6.39 -46.40
N LYS A 14 30.75 -5.30 -46.88
CA LYS A 14 30.04 -4.05 -47.18
C LYS A 14 28.98 -4.25 -48.27
N LEU A 15 29.30 -5.00 -49.32
CA LEU A 15 28.34 -5.33 -50.39
C LEU A 15 27.20 -6.21 -49.88
N LEU A 16 27.49 -7.16 -48.99
CA LEU A 16 26.47 -8.03 -48.37
C LEU A 16 25.55 -7.24 -47.43
N LEU A 17 26.10 -6.35 -46.60
CA LEU A 17 25.31 -5.44 -45.76
C LEU A 17 24.45 -4.52 -46.60
N TRP A 18 25.01 -3.94 -47.67
CA TRP A 18 24.27 -3.07 -48.59
C TRP A 18 23.15 -3.82 -49.31
N LYS A 19 23.40 -5.05 -49.73
CA LYS A 19 22.39 -5.92 -50.35
C LYS A 19 21.26 -6.25 -49.36
N ASN A 20 21.59 -6.63 -48.13
CA ASN A 20 20.60 -6.93 -47.10
C ASN A 20 19.78 -5.70 -46.73
N PHE A 21 20.42 -4.53 -46.61
CA PHE A 21 19.75 -3.26 -46.34
C PHE A 21 18.78 -2.87 -47.46
N LEU A 22 19.19 -2.98 -48.73
CA LEU A 22 18.31 -2.74 -49.88
C LEU A 22 17.15 -3.76 -49.95
N GLN A 23 17.40 -5.01 -49.56
CA GLN A 23 16.36 -6.05 -49.51
C GLN A 23 15.34 -5.78 -48.40
N GLN A 24 15.78 -5.24 -47.26
CA GLN A 24 14.91 -4.79 -46.16
C GLN A 24 14.04 -3.59 -46.60
N ILE A 25 14.62 -2.60 -47.32
CA ILE A 25 13.85 -1.48 -47.91
C ILE A 25 12.79 -1.96 -48.92
N ARG A 26 13.05 -3.05 -49.65
CA ARG A 26 12.10 -3.63 -50.62
C ARG A 26 10.89 -4.32 -49.99
N SER A 27 10.93 -4.59 -48.69
CA SER A 27 9.78 -5.00 -47.88
C SER A 27 9.32 -3.83 -47.00
N PRO A 28 8.69 -2.80 -47.58
CA PRO A 28 8.45 -1.52 -46.90
C PRO A 28 7.54 -1.68 -45.68
N ILE A 29 6.57 -2.60 -45.73
CA ILE A 29 5.61 -2.83 -44.64
C ILE A 29 6.29 -3.50 -43.45
N PHE A 30 7.12 -4.52 -43.68
CA PHE A 30 7.83 -5.23 -42.61
C PHE A 30 8.81 -4.31 -41.89
N THR A 31 9.59 -3.53 -42.65
CA THR A 31 10.55 -2.56 -42.12
C THR A 31 9.86 -1.41 -41.36
N ALA A 32 8.69 -0.96 -41.83
CA ALA A 32 7.90 0.03 -41.11
C ALA A 32 7.38 -0.52 -39.78
N LEU A 33 6.85 -1.74 -39.75
CA LEU A 33 6.35 -2.37 -38.51
C LEU A 33 7.48 -2.64 -37.51
N GLU A 34 8.66 -3.07 -37.98
CA GLU A 34 9.85 -3.29 -37.16
C GLU A 34 10.29 -2.02 -36.42
N PHE A 35 10.05 -0.84 -37.00
CA PHE A 35 10.35 0.44 -36.36
C PHE A 35 9.18 0.99 -35.53
N ILE A 36 7.95 0.95 -36.08
CA ILE A 36 6.76 1.55 -35.47
C ILE A 36 6.35 0.81 -34.20
N VAL A 37 6.41 -0.52 -34.17
CA VAL A 37 5.96 -1.31 -33.01
C VAL A 37 6.82 -1.01 -31.77
N PRO A 38 8.16 -1.06 -31.81
CA PRO A 38 8.99 -0.66 -30.68
C PRO A 38 8.80 0.81 -30.30
N LEU A 39 8.69 1.71 -31.30
CA LEU A 39 8.46 3.13 -31.05
C LEU A 39 7.14 3.39 -30.31
N LEU A 40 6.08 2.68 -30.68
CA LEU A 40 4.76 2.78 -30.05
C LEU A 40 4.80 2.21 -28.63
N LEU A 41 5.46 1.06 -28.41
CA LEU A 41 5.60 0.47 -27.07
C LEU A 41 6.38 1.39 -26.12
N ILE A 42 7.50 1.96 -26.59
CA ILE A 42 8.30 2.91 -25.82
C ILE A 42 7.50 4.21 -25.59
N GLY A 43 6.88 4.74 -26.64
CA GLY A 43 6.10 5.98 -26.57
C GLY A 43 4.90 5.87 -25.64
N THR A 44 4.18 4.74 -25.65
CA THR A 44 3.03 4.53 -24.76
C THR A 44 3.46 4.34 -23.32
N THR A 45 4.52 3.57 -23.05
CA THR A 45 5.02 3.37 -21.68
C THR A 45 5.53 4.69 -21.06
N PHE A 46 6.41 5.42 -21.75
CA PHE A 46 6.88 6.72 -21.26
C PHE A 46 5.78 7.78 -21.26
N GLY A 47 4.90 7.79 -22.26
CA GLY A 47 3.77 8.71 -22.33
C GLY A 47 2.80 8.53 -21.17
N LEU A 48 2.48 7.27 -20.83
CA LEU A 48 1.70 6.95 -19.63
C LEU A 48 2.45 7.37 -18.36
N MET A 49 3.74 7.06 -18.24
CA MET A 49 4.54 7.45 -17.07
C MET A 49 4.53 8.97 -16.85
N ILE A 50 4.74 9.76 -17.91
CA ILE A 50 4.74 11.23 -17.84
C ILE A 50 3.34 11.78 -17.55
N THR A 51 2.31 11.26 -18.21
CA THR A 51 0.93 11.74 -18.03
C THR A 51 0.41 11.43 -16.63
N LEU A 52 0.71 10.23 -16.12
CA LEU A 52 0.29 9.77 -14.81
C LEU A 52 1.20 10.30 -13.69
N ARG A 53 2.38 10.86 -14.02
CA ARG A 53 3.33 11.43 -13.07
C ARG A 53 2.69 12.39 -12.08
N HIS A 54 1.88 13.34 -12.56
CA HIS A 54 1.23 14.32 -11.70
C HIS A 54 0.25 13.67 -10.71
N LYS A 55 -0.30 12.49 -11.04
CA LYS A 55 -1.25 11.80 -10.16
C LYS A 55 -0.56 10.91 -9.14
N TYR A 56 0.54 10.24 -9.51
CA TYR A 56 1.17 9.21 -8.66
C TYR A 56 2.54 9.60 -8.08
N GLU A 57 3.28 10.51 -8.69
CA GLU A 57 4.58 11.01 -8.17
C GLU A 57 4.42 12.37 -7.47
N LEU A 58 3.44 12.48 -6.58
CA LEU A 58 3.27 13.67 -5.77
C LEU A 58 4.21 13.61 -4.57
N SER A 59 5.17 14.53 -4.51
CA SER A 59 5.94 14.78 -3.30
C SER A 59 5.05 15.51 -2.31
N HIS A 60 4.69 14.86 -1.21
CA HIS A 60 3.94 15.48 -0.14
C HIS A 60 4.93 16.02 0.89
N GLN A 61 4.78 17.29 1.27
CA GLN A 61 5.58 17.85 2.36
C GLN A 61 5.18 17.17 3.67
N SER A 62 6.16 16.68 4.43
CA SER A 62 5.90 16.03 5.72
C SER A 62 5.20 16.95 6.73
N THR A 63 5.40 18.26 6.61
CA THR A 63 4.77 19.29 7.45
C THR A 63 3.28 19.45 7.23
N THR A 64 2.74 18.92 6.12
CA THR A 64 1.29 18.98 5.83
C THR A 64 0.52 17.97 6.67
N PHE A 65 1.16 16.90 7.13
CA PHE A 65 0.52 15.85 7.91
C PHE A 65 0.61 16.15 9.40
N LYS A 66 -0.52 15.99 10.10
CA LYS A 66 -0.54 16.09 11.56
C LYS A 66 0.28 14.94 12.16
N PRO A 67 1.08 15.20 13.20
CA PRO A 67 1.86 14.16 13.85
C PRO A 67 0.91 13.12 14.46
N TRP A 68 1.19 11.85 14.20
CA TRP A 68 0.45 10.73 14.78
C TRP A 68 1.13 10.27 16.07
N ILE A 69 0.36 10.18 17.16
CA ILE A 69 0.84 9.61 18.41
C ILE A 69 0.89 8.09 18.28
N VAL A 70 2.09 7.51 18.28
CA VAL A 70 2.30 6.06 18.17
C VAL A 70 2.64 5.50 19.55
N GLN A 71 1.82 4.59 20.06
CA GLN A 71 2.01 3.90 21.34
C GLN A 71 2.68 2.52 21.19
N GLY A 72 2.71 1.99 19.96
CA GLY A 72 3.16 0.64 19.65
C GLY A 72 2.16 -0.42 20.10
N SER A 73 0.86 -0.15 19.93
CA SER A 73 -0.23 -1.06 20.31
C SER A 73 -1.37 -1.01 19.31
N ILE A 74 -2.34 -1.91 19.49
CA ILE A 74 -3.57 -1.96 18.68
C ILE A 74 -4.37 -0.63 18.67
N ILE A 75 -4.23 0.20 19.69
CA ILE A 75 -4.87 1.53 19.76
C ILE A 75 -4.46 2.41 18.59
N ASP A 76 -3.22 2.27 18.11
CA ASP A 76 -2.67 3.06 17.02
C ASP A 76 -3.45 2.86 15.70
N LEU A 77 -4.18 1.75 15.56
CA LEU A 77 -4.95 1.46 14.35
C LEU A 77 -6.24 2.29 14.26
N ILE A 78 -6.81 2.67 15.41
CA ILE A 78 -8.12 3.31 15.52
C ILE A 78 -8.06 4.75 16.05
N ILE A 79 -6.90 5.20 16.52
CA ILE A 79 -6.68 6.56 16.97
C ILE A 79 -6.43 7.50 15.77
N PRO A 80 -7.17 8.60 15.61
CA PRO A 80 -6.89 9.56 14.55
C PRO A 80 -5.70 10.46 14.92
N PRO A 81 -4.94 10.96 13.94
CA PRO A 81 -3.89 11.97 14.17
C PRO A 81 -4.47 13.34 14.58
N ASP A 82 -5.77 13.55 14.37
CA ASP A 82 -6.48 14.77 14.69
C ASP A 82 -7.76 14.47 15.48
N PHE A 83 -7.73 14.62 16.80
CA PHE A 83 -8.90 14.39 17.64
C PHE A 83 -10.05 15.40 17.41
N SER A 84 -9.82 16.47 16.66
CA SER A 84 -10.90 17.39 16.28
C SER A 84 -11.80 16.82 15.16
N LYS A 85 -11.30 15.84 14.40
CA LYS A 85 -12.06 15.11 13.40
C LYS A 85 -12.35 13.71 13.92
N THR A 86 -13.63 13.40 14.00
CA THR A 86 -14.12 12.14 14.53
C THR A 86 -13.74 10.97 13.62
N PHE A 87 -12.78 10.14 14.05
CA PHE A 87 -12.61 8.80 13.48
C PHE A 87 -12.38 8.80 11.95
N VAL A 88 -11.69 9.84 11.47
CA VAL A 88 -11.25 9.99 10.07
C VAL A 88 -9.72 9.96 10.07
N ASP A 89 -9.13 9.48 8.97
CA ASP A 89 -7.68 9.38 8.78
C ASP A 89 -7.00 8.38 9.74
N THR A 90 -7.69 7.31 10.12
CA THR A 90 -7.19 6.16 10.91
C THR A 90 -6.69 5.03 10.00
N ILE A 91 -5.87 4.11 10.52
CA ILE A 91 -5.38 2.96 9.72
C ILE A 91 -6.53 2.01 9.40
N VAL A 92 -7.39 1.78 10.39
CA VAL A 92 -8.65 1.05 10.21
C VAL A 92 -9.78 2.06 10.15
N ASP A 93 -10.55 2.04 9.06
CA ASP A 93 -11.74 2.89 8.92
C ASP A 93 -12.76 2.54 10.01
N THR A 94 -12.83 3.39 11.01
CA THR A 94 -13.74 3.28 12.15
C THR A 94 -15.20 3.44 11.74
N GLN A 95 -15.50 4.07 10.60
CA GLN A 95 -16.86 4.12 10.07
C GLN A 95 -17.32 2.78 9.51
N TYR A 96 -16.40 2.00 8.94
CA TYR A 96 -16.69 0.61 8.59
C TYR A 96 -16.99 -0.23 9.83
N LEU A 97 -16.25 -0.02 10.93
CA LEU A 97 -16.53 -0.70 12.21
C LEU A 97 -17.92 -0.37 12.77
N ILE A 98 -18.33 0.91 12.71
CA ILE A 98 -19.57 1.40 13.33
C ILE A 98 -20.80 1.25 12.43
N SER A 99 -20.66 1.44 11.12
CA SER A 99 -21.80 1.45 10.18
C SER A 99 -21.77 0.29 9.19
N GLY A 100 -20.59 -0.28 8.90
CA GLY A 100 -20.41 -1.32 7.87
C GLY A 100 -20.39 -0.79 6.45
N LYS A 101 -20.45 0.53 6.31
CA LYS A 101 -20.26 1.23 5.06
C LYS A 101 -18.92 1.94 5.14
N THR A 102 -18.09 1.73 4.14
CA THR A 102 -16.91 2.57 3.92
C THR A 102 -17.40 3.88 3.30
N LEU A 103 -16.84 5.02 3.71
CA LEU A 103 -17.20 6.32 3.11
C LEU A 103 -16.75 6.45 1.65
N ASN A 104 -15.63 5.80 1.35
CA ASN A 104 -15.10 5.64 0.01
C ASN A 104 -15.21 4.16 -0.35
N ASP A 105 -15.42 3.80 -1.62
CA ASP A 105 -15.37 2.41 -2.12
C ASP A 105 -13.95 1.76 -2.00
N ASP A 106 -13.14 2.24 -1.06
CA ASP A 106 -11.77 1.83 -0.86
C ASP A 106 -11.72 0.48 -0.13
N CYS A 107 -10.85 -0.40 -0.64
CA CYS A 107 -10.57 -1.70 -0.05
C CYS A 107 -10.09 -1.52 1.39
N ILE A 108 -10.72 -2.24 2.30
CA ILE A 108 -10.29 -2.35 3.69
C ILE A 108 -8.94 -3.07 3.69
N PHE A 109 -7.90 -2.40 4.18
CA PHE A 109 -6.53 -2.93 4.19
C PHE A 109 -6.36 -4.14 5.10
N LEU A 110 -7.12 -4.19 6.21
CA LEU A 110 -7.06 -5.26 7.20
C LEU A 110 -8.32 -6.13 7.14
N ASN A 111 -8.17 -7.42 7.44
CA ASN A 111 -9.31 -8.30 7.57
C ASN A 111 -10.08 -7.94 8.85
N VAL A 112 -11.31 -7.46 8.68
CA VAL A 112 -12.17 -7.05 9.78
C VAL A 112 -13.45 -7.86 9.71
N THR A 113 -13.71 -8.65 10.76
CA THR A 113 -14.96 -9.37 10.91
C THR A 113 -15.91 -8.58 11.77
N ARG A 114 -17.19 -8.53 11.39
CA ARG A 114 -18.20 -7.73 12.08
C ARG A 114 -19.48 -8.51 12.25
N GLN A 115 -20.05 -8.45 13.45
CA GLN A 115 -21.32 -9.09 13.78
C GLN A 115 -22.21 -8.08 14.51
N PHE A 116 -23.49 -8.07 14.12
CA PHE A 116 -24.54 -7.30 14.78
C PHE A 116 -25.45 -8.25 15.55
N ILE A 117 -25.62 -7.99 16.84
CA ILE A 117 -26.52 -8.76 17.71
C ILE A 117 -27.33 -7.77 18.53
N ASP A 118 -28.63 -7.67 18.27
CA ASP A 118 -29.60 -6.88 19.05
C ASP A 118 -29.07 -5.47 19.40
N ASP A 119 -28.76 -4.68 18.35
CA ASP A 119 -28.16 -3.33 18.40
C ASP A 119 -26.71 -3.24 18.89
N ASN A 120 -26.11 -4.32 19.38
CA ASN A 120 -24.68 -4.36 19.72
C ASN A 120 -23.81 -4.69 18.51
N ILE A 121 -22.70 -3.97 18.40
CA ILE A 121 -21.72 -4.18 17.34
C ILE A 121 -20.50 -4.84 17.96
N THR A 122 -20.17 -6.03 17.45
CA THR A 122 -18.88 -6.67 17.73
C THR A 122 -18.05 -6.67 16.47
N ALA A 123 -16.87 -6.07 16.53
CA ALA A 123 -15.93 -6.01 15.43
C ALA A 123 -14.60 -6.60 15.88
N ASN A 124 -13.98 -7.43 15.04
CA ASN A 124 -12.70 -8.04 15.33
C ASN A 124 -11.71 -7.76 14.19
N ILE A 125 -10.57 -7.18 14.54
CA ILE A 125 -9.49 -6.84 13.61
C ILE A 125 -8.46 -7.98 13.65
N ASP A 126 -8.36 -8.72 12.54
CA ASP A 126 -7.42 -9.83 12.41
C ASP A 126 -6.11 -9.34 11.79
N LEU A 127 -5.02 -9.46 12.57
CA LEU A 127 -3.68 -9.02 12.20
C LEU A 127 -2.78 -10.22 11.95
N GLU A 128 -2.03 -10.19 10.85
CA GLU A 128 -0.91 -11.10 10.61
C GLU A 128 0.39 -10.30 10.54
N ILE A 129 1.26 -10.52 11.52
CA ILE A 129 2.54 -9.84 11.63
C ILE A 129 3.62 -10.79 11.09
N VAL A 130 4.17 -10.41 9.94
CA VAL A 130 5.25 -11.14 9.26
C VAL A 130 6.58 -10.47 9.55
N TYR A 131 7.60 -11.22 9.96
CA TYR A 131 8.93 -10.66 10.29
C TYR A 131 10.10 -11.50 9.79
N THR A 132 11.23 -10.82 9.58
CA THR A 132 12.54 -11.35 9.20
C THR A 132 13.64 -10.37 9.67
N PRO A 133 14.86 -10.81 10.07
CA PRO A 133 15.32 -12.20 10.17
C PRO A 133 14.80 -12.93 11.42
N THR A 134 14.81 -14.26 11.38
CA THR A 134 14.39 -15.12 12.50
C THR A 134 15.58 -15.45 13.41
N ASN A 135 15.50 -15.03 14.69
CA ASN A 135 16.51 -15.28 15.72
C ASN A 135 15.80 -15.35 17.09
N PRO A 136 16.22 -16.21 18.03
CA PRO A 136 15.65 -16.28 19.39
C PRO A 136 15.44 -14.94 20.11
N VAL A 137 16.31 -13.95 19.89
CA VAL A 137 16.16 -12.60 20.48
C VAL A 137 15.01 -11.84 19.80
N ILE A 138 14.96 -11.89 18.46
CA ILE A 138 13.90 -11.23 17.68
C ILE A 138 12.56 -11.90 17.95
N ASP A 139 12.51 -13.23 18.04
CA ASP A 139 11.29 -13.98 18.35
C ASP A 139 10.66 -13.53 19.67
N LYS A 140 11.48 -13.30 20.71
CA LYS A 140 11.01 -12.78 22.00
C LYS A 140 10.44 -11.37 21.88
N ILE A 141 11.10 -10.51 21.10
CA ILE A 141 10.61 -9.14 20.84
C ILE A 141 9.27 -9.21 20.09
N MET A 142 9.17 -10.07 19.07
CA MET A 142 7.96 -10.22 18.27
C MET A 142 6.80 -10.80 19.06
N GLN A 143 7.06 -11.68 20.04
CA GLN A 143 6.04 -12.13 21.00
C GLN A 143 5.50 -10.97 21.83
N ILE A 144 6.38 -10.12 22.38
CA ILE A 144 5.95 -8.92 23.12
C ILE A 144 5.14 -7.99 22.21
N ILE A 145 5.55 -7.83 20.95
CA ILE A 145 4.80 -7.03 19.97
C ILE A 145 3.42 -7.65 19.73
N GLN A 146 3.34 -8.96 19.48
CA GLN A 146 2.07 -9.67 19.28
C GLN A 146 1.11 -9.43 20.44
N GLU A 147 1.58 -9.56 21.67
CA GLU A 147 0.77 -9.33 22.88
C GLU A 147 0.19 -7.91 22.93
N ARG A 148 0.94 -6.89 22.47
CA ARG A 148 0.46 -5.50 22.42
C ARG A 148 -0.62 -5.25 21.37
N TYR A 149 -0.74 -6.12 20.39
CA TYR A 149 -1.77 -6.03 19.35
C TYR A 149 -2.99 -6.90 19.63
N ILE A 150 -2.97 -7.71 20.70
CA ILE A 150 -4.09 -8.54 21.12
C ILE A 150 -4.92 -7.77 22.16
N SER A 151 -6.22 -7.62 21.91
CA SER A 151 -7.13 -6.99 22.89
C SER A 151 -8.55 -7.51 22.76
N TRP A 152 -9.22 -7.71 23.90
CA TRP A 152 -10.60 -8.22 23.96
C TRP A 152 -11.64 -7.12 23.84
N ASN A 153 -11.29 -5.90 24.27
CA ASN A 153 -12.17 -4.76 24.24
C ASN A 153 -11.37 -3.45 24.22
N LEU A 154 -11.12 -2.94 23.02
CA LEU A 154 -10.37 -1.70 22.81
C LEU A 154 -11.08 -0.47 23.38
N MET A 155 -12.42 -0.44 23.34
CA MET A 155 -13.17 0.72 23.82
C MET A 155 -13.02 0.89 25.33
N GLU A 156 -13.12 -0.22 26.07
CA GLU A 156 -12.88 -0.22 27.52
C GLU A 156 -11.42 0.12 27.87
N GLN A 157 -10.46 -0.37 27.07
CA GLN A 157 -9.05 -0.03 27.25
C GLN A 157 -8.78 1.47 27.03
N LEU A 158 -9.43 2.08 26.03
CA LEU A 158 -9.34 3.51 25.72
C LEU A 158 -9.99 4.38 26.80
N GLU A 159 -11.15 3.98 27.33
CA GLU A 159 -11.82 4.72 28.41
C GLU A 159 -11.00 4.73 29.71
N ASN A 160 -10.28 3.64 29.98
CA ASN A 160 -9.41 3.51 31.15
C ASN A 160 -8.05 4.22 30.99
N ASP A 161 -7.66 4.57 29.76
CA ASP A 161 -6.44 5.35 29.53
C ASP A 161 -6.63 6.79 30.03
N LYS A 162 -5.68 7.28 30.82
CA LYS A 162 -5.82 8.58 31.50
C LYS A 162 -5.86 9.76 30.53
N LEU A 163 -5.17 9.66 29.40
CA LEU A 163 -5.05 10.71 28.40
C LEU A 163 -6.28 10.69 27.48
N PHE A 164 -6.69 9.51 27.04
CA PHE A 164 -7.90 9.34 26.25
C PHE A 164 -9.17 9.59 27.05
N GLY A 165 -9.29 9.06 28.26
CA GLY A 165 -10.43 9.31 29.13
C GLY A 165 -10.64 10.80 29.43
N GLN A 166 -9.58 11.60 29.44
CA GLN A 166 -9.70 13.06 29.49
C GLN A 166 -10.24 13.63 28.18
N LEU A 167 -9.68 13.24 27.03
CA LEU A 167 -10.15 13.68 25.71
C LEU A 167 -11.62 13.29 25.44
N MET A 168 -12.04 12.10 25.86
CA MET A 168 -13.42 11.60 25.79
C MET A 168 -14.39 12.48 26.60
N LYS A 169 -13.97 12.94 27.79
CA LYS A 169 -14.77 13.83 28.65
C LYS A 169 -14.97 15.23 28.05
N PHE A 170 -14.06 15.69 27.18
CA PHE A 170 -14.18 16.98 26.50
C PHE A 170 -15.11 16.97 25.26
N GLY A 171 -15.80 15.87 24.99
CA GLY A 171 -16.89 15.83 24.00
C GLY A 171 -16.44 15.75 22.54
N TYR A 172 -15.18 15.38 22.30
CA TYR A 172 -14.63 15.19 20.95
C TYR A 172 -15.00 13.85 20.30
N PHE A 173 -15.58 12.92 21.07
CA PHE A 173 -16.09 11.67 20.54
C PHE A 173 -17.60 11.74 20.31
N PRO A 174 -18.11 11.13 19.22
CA PRO A 174 -19.53 10.96 19.03
C PRO A 174 -20.02 10.12 20.20
N LYS A 175 -21.02 10.64 20.93
CA LYS A 175 -21.78 9.83 21.86
C LYS A 175 -22.40 8.71 21.04
N LEU A 176 -21.81 7.51 21.09
CA LEU A 176 -22.51 6.29 20.71
C LEU A 176 -23.85 6.31 21.44
N ASP A 177 -24.92 5.91 20.76
CA ASP A 177 -26.23 5.82 21.40
C ASP A 177 -26.05 5.05 22.73
N PRO A 178 -26.48 5.58 23.88
CA PRO A 178 -26.30 4.90 25.17
C PRO A 178 -26.90 3.48 25.21
N LYS A 179 -27.71 3.09 24.22
CA LYS A 179 -28.22 1.73 24.05
C LYS A 179 -27.35 0.81 23.18
N MET A 180 -26.38 1.34 22.43
CA MET A 180 -25.52 0.60 21.51
C MET A 180 -24.17 0.33 22.16
N ALA A 181 -23.88 -0.95 22.47
CA ALA A 181 -22.53 -1.34 22.91
C ALA A 181 -21.65 -1.66 21.69
N LEU A 182 -20.55 -0.92 21.54
CA LEU A 182 -19.50 -1.20 20.55
C LEU A 182 -18.36 -1.93 21.24
N LYS A 183 -18.12 -3.18 20.83
CA LYS A 183 -16.97 -3.96 21.27
C LYS A 183 -16.04 -4.19 20.08
N ILE A 184 -14.84 -3.66 20.19
CA ILE A 184 -13.79 -3.90 19.19
C ILE A 184 -12.74 -4.80 19.84
N SER A 185 -12.47 -5.94 19.23
CA SER A 185 -11.38 -6.84 19.60
C SER A 185 -10.33 -6.90 18.50
N SER A 186 -9.16 -7.42 18.83
CA SER A 186 -8.15 -7.76 17.84
C SER A 186 -7.48 -9.08 18.17
N THR A 187 -7.24 -9.84 17.11
CA THR A 187 -6.37 -11.02 17.15
C THR A 187 -5.10 -10.72 16.36
N ALA A 188 -3.97 -11.26 16.82
CA ALA A 188 -2.70 -11.12 16.11
C ALA A 188 -2.03 -12.48 15.98
N LYS A 189 -1.64 -12.84 14.76
CA LYS A 189 -0.87 -14.03 14.42
C LYS A 189 0.55 -13.64 14.02
N LEU A 190 1.55 -14.32 14.56
CA LEU A 190 2.94 -14.19 14.13
C LEU A 190 3.25 -15.21 13.04
N THR A 191 3.79 -14.75 11.92
CA THR A 191 4.27 -15.59 10.83
C THR A 191 5.74 -15.31 10.57
N ARG A 192 6.55 -16.37 10.63
CA ARG A 192 7.99 -16.31 10.33
C ARG A 192 8.19 -16.37 8.83
N ASN A 193 8.90 -15.38 8.27
CA ASN A 193 9.31 -15.42 6.87
C ASN A 193 10.77 -15.84 6.78
N PHE A 194 11.03 -16.85 5.95
CA PHE A 194 12.36 -17.44 5.76
C PHE A 194 13.07 -16.83 4.55
#